data_AF-A0A383A327-F1
#
_entry.id   AF-A0A383A327-F1
#
_cell.length_a   1.000
_cell.length_b   1.000
_cell.length_c   1.000
_cell.angle_alpha   90.00
_cell.angle_beta   90.00
_cell.angle_gamma   90.00
#
_symmetry.space_group_name_H-M   'P 1'
#
loop_
_entity.id
_entity.type
_entity.pdbx_description
1 polymer ?
#
loop_
_entity_poly.entity_id
_entity_poly.type
_entity_poly.pdbx_seq_one_letter_code
_entity_poly.pdbx_strand_id
1 'polypeptide(L)'
;YCELLDEQHLRTFDDCLIEAVFLLNKDPTLLTGFRHIIVDEYQDVNHIQNELIRAIARPNSSVMAVGDINQCIYEWRGARPDFIAGLFEQYFPNTKVFHLSCTFRFGHKVSLMANSVIRRNSTKLSNLCISHHTTPRSEVNLYFEDNVYNMLRGLQTSTQTQAILARTKASLAEAEIALRMHKLPYRYLNGTSSIHTRAEIGMVVVGMLICIHGDLHLLEEMPHRQSIVYGFLRQAGFKWKKGQLNEAREEMCR
;
A
#
# COMPACT_ATOMS: atom_id res chain seq x y z
N TYR A 1 17.06 -8.70 -21.67
CA TYR A 1 16.60 -7.63 -20.76
C TYR A 1 17.77 -7.03 -20.00
N CYS A 2 18.51 -7.80 -19.18
CA CYS A 2 19.67 -7.27 -18.44
C CYS A 2 20.76 -6.69 -19.34
N GLU A 3 21.11 -7.35 -20.44
CA GLU A 3 22.06 -6.83 -21.44
C GLU A 3 21.67 -5.43 -21.95
N LEU A 4 20.37 -5.21 -22.21
CA LEU A 4 19.86 -3.93 -22.67
C LEU A 4 19.94 -2.85 -21.58
N LEU A 5 19.73 -3.20 -20.31
CA LEU A 5 19.91 -2.28 -19.19
C LEU A 5 21.37 -1.87 -19.06
N ASP A 6 22.29 -2.82 -19.19
CA ASP A 6 23.74 -2.55 -19.11
C ASP A 6 24.24 -1.71 -20.27
N GLU A 7 23.83 -2.00 -21.50
CA GLU A 7 24.14 -1.19 -22.69
C GLU A 7 23.69 0.27 -22.55
N GLN A 8 22.58 0.49 -21.83
CA GLN A 8 22.01 1.82 -21.62
C GLN A 8 22.43 2.47 -20.29
N HIS A 9 23.29 1.80 -19.50
CA HIS A 9 23.68 2.24 -18.16
C HIS A 9 22.49 2.52 -17.22
N LEU A 10 21.45 1.69 -17.31
CA LEU A 10 20.24 1.78 -16.51
C LEU A 10 20.24 0.72 -15.40
N ARG A 11 19.55 1.03 -14.31
CA ARG A 11 19.31 0.12 -13.18
C ARG A 11 17.85 0.19 -12.76
N THR A 12 17.27 -0.96 -12.45
CA THR A 12 15.96 -1.05 -11.81
C THR A 12 16.07 -0.90 -10.30
N PHE A 13 14.94 -0.77 -9.62
CA PHE A 13 14.91 -0.74 -8.15
C PHE A 13 15.49 -2.02 -7.53
N ASP A 14 15.27 -3.18 -8.17
CA ASP A 14 15.77 -4.47 -7.68
C ASP A 14 17.29 -4.59 -7.89
N ASP A 15 17.79 -4.11 -9.04
CA ASP A 15 19.24 -4.11 -9.35
C ASP A 15 20.02 -3.33 -8.30
N CYS A 16 19.49 -2.19 -7.83
CA CYS A 16 20.14 -1.39 -6.79
C CYS A 16 20.43 -2.19 -5.52
N LEU A 17 19.51 -3.07 -5.09
CA LEU A 17 19.70 -3.89 -3.89
C LEU A 17 20.67 -5.04 -4.17
N ILE A 18 20.51 -5.72 -5.32
CA ILE A 18 21.34 -6.86 -5.70
C ILE A 18 22.79 -6.43 -5.87
N GLU A 19 23.05 -5.35 -6.60
CA GLU A 19 24.39 -4.83 -6.84
C GLU A 19 25.04 -4.31 -5.56
N ALA A 20 24.28 -3.61 -4.69
CA ALA A 20 24.79 -3.16 -3.40
C ALA A 20 25.27 -4.34 -2.54
N VAL A 21 24.44 -5.38 -2.41
CA VAL A 21 24.81 -6.61 -1.68
C VAL A 21 26.03 -7.27 -2.30
N PHE A 22 26.06 -7.39 -3.63
CA PHE A 22 27.19 -7.98 -4.35
C PHE A 22 28.50 -7.23 -4.08
N LEU A 23 28.49 -5.90 -4.19
CA LEU A 23 29.67 -5.06 -3.95
C LEU A 23 30.14 -5.15 -2.49
N LEU A 24 29.23 -5.08 -1.52
CA LEU A 24 29.56 -5.16 -0.10
C LEU A 24 30.12 -6.53 0.30
N ASN A 25 29.64 -7.61 -0.33
CA ASN A 25 30.17 -8.95 -0.12
C ASN A 25 31.54 -9.14 -0.79
N LYS A 26 31.74 -8.53 -1.96
CA LYS A 26 33.00 -8.61 -2.71
C LYS A 26 34.12 -7.82 -2.04
N ASP A 27 33.83 -6.60 -1.61
CA ASP A 27 34.76 -5.74 -0.89
C ASP A 27 34.06 -5.14 0.34
N PRO A 28 34.20 -5.80 1.50
CA PRO A 28 33.66 -5.30 2.74
C PRO A 28 34.25 -3.95 3.15
N THR A 29 35.37 -3.49 2.62
CA THR A 29 35.97 -2.21 3.02
C THR A 29 35.24 -0.99 2.46
N LEU A 30 34.37 -1.19 1.45
CA LEU A 30 33.56 -0.13 0.82
C LEU A 30 32.63 0.60 1.78
N LEU A 31 32.26 -0.03 2.90
CA LEU A 31 31.38 0.55 3.90
C LEU A 31 31.99 0.39 5.30
N THR A 32 32.29 1.52 5.93
CA THR A 32 32.48 1.59 7.38
C THR A 32 31.14 1.25 8.02
N GLY A 33 30.99 0.00 8.47
CA GLY A 33 29.70 -0.53 8.89
C GLY A 33 29.04 0.26 10.03
N PHE A 34 27.73 0.12 10.16
CA PHE A 34 26.96 0.87 11.14
C PHE A 34 27.09 0.26 12.52
N ARG A 35 27.32 1.08 13.56
CA ARG A 35 27.35 0.61 14.95
C ARG A 35 25.98 0.12 15.43
N HIS A 36 24.92 0.80 15.00
CA HIS A 36 23.54 0.50 15.39
C HIS A 36 22.67 0.46 14.13
N ILE A 37 21.96 -0.64 13.93
CA ILE A 37 21.04 -0.85 12.80
C ILE A 37 19.68 -1.15 13.38
N ILE A 38 18.68 -0.38 12.99
CA ILE A 38 17.29 -0.57 13.39
C ILE A 38 16.48 -0.80 12.12
N VAL A 39 15.76 -1.91 12.07
CA VAL A 39 14.92 -2.28 10.93
C VAL A 39 13.50 -2.42 11.43
N ASP A 40 12.62 -1.54 10.93
CA ASP A 40 11.19 -1.58 11.19
C ASP A 40 10.48 -2.45 10.14
N GLU A 41 9.27 -2.91 10.45
CA GLU A 41 8.44 -3.77 9.59
C GLU A 41 9.18 -5.01 9.06
N TYR A 42 9.97 -5.67 9.92
CA TYR A 42 10.84 -6.80 9.53
C TYR A 42 10.08 -8.01 8.99
N GLN A 43 8.79 -8.15 9.29
CA GLN A 43 7.95 -9.22 8.73
C GLN A 43 7.77 -9.09 7.21
N ASP A 44 7.89 -7.88 6.66
CA ASP A 44 7.67 -7.60 5.23
C ASP A 44 8.98 -7.61 4.42
N VAL A 45 10.11 -7.92 5.07
CA VAL A 45 11.43 -8.01 4.44
C VAL A 45 11.52 -9.23 3.53
N ASN A 46 12.05 -9.01 2.32
CA ASN A 46 12.38 -10.08 1.37
C ASN A 46 13.84 -10.54 1.50
N HIS A 47 14.21 -11.57 0.75
CA HIS A 47 15.54 -12.17 0.88
C HIS A 47 16.69 -11.20 0.61
N ILE A 48 16.62 -10.41 -0.47
CA ILE A 48 17.73 -9.50 -0.81
C ILE A 48 17.86 -8.35 0.20
N GLN A 49 16.75 -7.88 0.76
CA GLN A 49 16.76 -6.89 1.84
C GLN A 49 17.38 -7.47 3.12
N ASN A 50 17.08 -8.72 3.48
CA ASN A 50 17.72 -9.40 4.61
C ASN A 50 19.24 -9.56 4.37
N GLU A 51 19.66 -9.95 3.17
CA GLU A 51 21.09 -10.05 2.83
C GLU A 51 21.79 -8.68 2.87
N LEU A 52 21.12 -7.60 2.46
CA LEU A 52 21.65 -6.25 2.62
C LEU A 52 21.88 -5.89 4.08
N ILE A 53 20.91 -6.18 4.95
CA ILE A 53 21.02 -5.93 6.40
C ILE A 53 22.21 -6.70 6.99
N ARG A 54 22.41 -7.95 6.54
CA ARG A 54 23.56 -8.77 6.95
C ARG A 54 24.89 -8.22 6.42
N ALA A 55 24.93 -7.75 5.18
CA ALA A 55 26.14 -7.21 4.55
C ALA A 55 26.59 -5.87 5.18
N ILE A 56 25.65 -5.02 5.60
CA ILE A 56 25.97 -3.74 6.27
C ILE A 56 26.28 -3.91 7.76
N ALA A 57 25.87 -5.03 8.36
CA ALA A 57 26.20 -5.39 9.75
C ALA A 57 27.64 -5.91 9.85
N ARG A 58 28.34 -5.49 10.91
CA ARG A 58 29.70 -5.92 11.26
C ARG A 58 29.68 -6.69 12.58
N PRO A 59 30.77 -7.40 12.93
CA PRO A 59 30.86 -8.10 14.22
C PRO A 59 30.56 -7.22 15.45
N ASN A 60 30.82 -5.91 15.36
CA ASN A 60 30.58 -4.94 16.44
C ASN A 60 29.25 -4.17 16.30
N SER A 61 28.42 -4.50 15.31
CA SER A 61 27.12 -3.87 15.09
C SER A 61 26.08 -4.44 16.06
N SER A 62 25.24 -3.58 16.62
CA SER A 62 24.01 -3.98 17.29
C SER A 62 22.83 -3.84 16.32
N VAL A 63 22.19 -4.94 15.98
CA VAL A 63 21.05 -4.98 15.07
C VAL A 63 19.77 -5.20 15.87
N MET A 64 18.76 -4.36 15.65
CA MET A 64 17.43 -4.48 16.23
C MET A 64 16.40 -4.56 15.10
N ALA A 65 15.64 -5.65 15.07
CA ALA A 65 14.50 -5.81 14.18
C ALA A 65 13.21 -5.62 14.97
N VAL A 66 12.26 -4.89 14.39
CA VAL A 66 10.92 -4.66 14.93
C VAL A 66 9.92 -5.13 13.88
N GLY A 67 8.89 -5.85 14.30
CA GLY A 67 7.83 -6.31 13.41
C GLY A 67 6.85 -7.25 14.08
N ASP A 68 5.80 -7.61 13.35
CA ASP A 68 4.75 -8.54 13.79
C ASP A 68 4.44 -9.52 12.68
N ILE A 69 4.73 -10.80 12.92
CA ILE A 69 4.46 -11.88 11.98
C ILE A 69 3.00 -11.92 11.50
N ASN A 70 2.05 -11.53 12.38
CA ASN A 70 0.62 -11.54 12.07
C ASN A 70 0.19 -10.37 11.17
N GLN A 71 1.09 -9.42 10.90
CA GLN A 71 0.86 -8.26 10.04
C GLN A 71 1.55 -8.38 8.67
N CYS A 72 2.20 -9.51 8.38
CA CYS A 72 2.78 -9.75 7.06
C CYS A 72 1.68 -9.90 6.00
N ILE A 73 1.55 -8.90 5.13
CA ILE A 73 0.55 -8.88 4.04
C ILE A 73 1.18 -8.71 2.65
N TYR A 74 2.52 -8.67 2.57
CA TYR A 74 3.29 -8.49 1.35
C TYR A 74 4.00 -9.76 0.84
N GLU A 75 3.57 -10.96 1.24
CA GLU A 75 4.13 -12.23 0.74
C GLU A 75 4.08 -12.34 -0.79
N TRP A 76 3.05 -11.76 -1.43
CA TRP A 76 2.93 -11.69 -2.90
C TRP A 76 4.04 -10.85 -3.57
N ARG A 77 4.76 -10.02 -2.79
CA ARG A 77 5.98 -9.29 -3.21
C ARG A 77 7.26 -9.96 -2.75
N GLY A 78 7.18 -11.19 -2.23
CA GLY A 78 8.33 -11.95 -1.76
C GLY A 78 8.75 -11.68 -0.32
N ALA A 79 7.91 -11.04 0.49
CA ALA A 79 8.14 -10.94 1.94
C ALA A 79 8.26 -12.34 2.57
N ARG A 80 9.13 -12.46 3.57
CA ARG A 80 9.49 -13.72 4.23
C ARG A 80 9.32 -13.57 5.74
N PRO A 81 8.12 -13.83 6.28
CA PRO A 81 7.83 -13.68 7.71
C PRO A 81 8.66 -14.63 8.60
N ASP A 82 9.22 -15.71 8.04
CA ASP A 82 10.15 -16.59 8.73
C ASP A 82 11.45 -15.88 9.15
N PHE A 83 11.81 -14.76 8.52
CA PHE A 83 12.92 -13.93 8.98
C PHE A 83 12.72 -13.42 10.40
N ILE A 84 11.53 -12.90 10.72
CA ILE A 84 11.22 -12.47 12.09
C ILE A 84 10.80 -13.63 13.00
N ALA A 85 10.39 -14.77 12.43
CA ALA A 85 9.88 -15.93 13.17
C ALA A 85 10.95 -16.95 13.62
N GLY A 86 12.23 -16.57 13.67
CA GLY A 86 13.30 -17.42 14.20
C GLY A 86 14.62 -17.38 13.43
N LEU A 87 14.62 -16.98 12.15
CA LEU A 87 15.88 -16.89 11.39
C LEU A 87 16.73 -15.70 11.84
N PHE A 88 16.13 -14.63 12.36
CA PHE A 88 16.85 -13.49 12.91
C PHE A 88 17.82 -13.91 14.01
N GLU A 89 17.37 -14.75 14.94
CA GLU A 89 18.18 -15.28 16.05
C GLU A 89 19.31 -16.21 15.56
N GLN A 90 19.13 -16.85 14.40
CA GLN A 90 20.19 -17.64 13.76
C GLN A 90 21.24 -16.75 13.09
N TYR A 91 20.82 -15.65 12.47
CA TYR A 91 21.73 -14.71 11.80
C TYR A 91 22.46 -13.79 12.79
N PHE A 92 21.82 -13.44 13.90
CA PHE A 92 22.35 -12.55 14.94
C PHE A 92 22.36 -13.29 16.28
N PRO A 93 23.46 -13.99 16.62
CA PRO A 93 23.55 -14.74 17.88
C PRO A 93 23.50 -13.81 19.10
N ASN A 94 23.09 -14.34 20.25
CA ASN A 94 22.84 -13.58 21.50
C ASN A 94 21.70 -12.55 21.39
N THR A 95 20.75 -12.76 20.48
CA THR A 95 19.55 -11.92 20.36
C THR A 95 18.69 -11.99 21.63
N LYS A 96 18.23 -10.82 22.09
CA LYS A 96 17.20 -10.70 23.13
C LYS A 96 15.86 -10.40 22.47
N VAL A 97 14.85 -11.21 22.78
CA VAL A 97 13.50 -11.06 22.23
C VAL A 97 12.61 -10.35 23.25
N PHE A 98 11.91 -9.30 22.81
CA PHE A 98 10.94 -8.56 23.61
C PHE A 98 9.56 -8.68 22.98
N HIS A 99 8.58 -9.19 23.72
CA HIS A 99 7.20 -9.27 23.26
C HIS A 99 6.39 -8.08 23.79
N LEU A 100 5.84 -7.28 22.86
CA LEU A 100 5.04 -6.11 23.19
C LEU A 100 3.55 -6.40 22.95
N SER A 101 2.93 -7.06 23.93
CA SER A 101 1.51 -7.46 23.86
C SER A 101 0.53 -6.33 24.15
N CYS A 102 1.00 -5.18 24.66
CA CYS A 102 0.12 -4.09 25.10
C CYS A 102 0.00 -2.98 24.04
N THR A 103 -1.25 -2.65 23.65
CA THR A 103 -1.54 -1.57 22.69
C THR A 103 -2.09 -0.34 23.38
N PHE A 104 -1.65 0.83 22.93
CA PHE A 104 -2.16 2.14 23.35
C PHE A 104 -3.05 2.79 22.28
N ARG A 105 -3.33 2.07 21.18
CA ARG A 105 -4.01 2.61 19.98
C ARG A 105 -5.53 2.49 20.02
N PHE A 106 -6.04 1.40 20.60
CA PHE A 106 -7.46 1.07 20.59
C PHE A 106 -7.87 0.31 21.86
N GLY A 107 -9.13 0.46 22.25
CA GLY A 107 -9.70 -0.15 23.45
C GLY A 107 -10.03 -1.64 23.31
N HIS A 108 -10.38 -2.27 24.43
CA HIS A 108 -10.45 -3.72 24.56
C HIS A 108 -11.39 -4.42 23.56
N LYS A 109 -12.51 -3.78 23.15
CA LYS A 109 -13.44 -4.38 22.18
C LYS A 109 -12.75 -4.72 20.85
N VAL A 110 -12.01 -3.78 20.28
CA VAL A 110 -11.27 -3.98 19.03
C VAL A 110 -10.16 -5.01 19.23
N SER A 111 -9.44 -4.95 20.36
CA SER A 111 -8.39 -5.92 20.69
C SER A 111 -8.91 -7.36 20.77
N LEU A 112 -10.06 -7.57 21.42
CA LEU A 112 -10.71 -8.87 21.54
C LEU A 112 -11.18 -9.40 20.18
N MET A 113 -11.76 -8.54 19.34
CA MET A 113 -12.18 -8.92 17.99
C MET A 113 -10.99 -9.31 17.12
N ALA A 114 -9.92 -8.51 17.11
CA ALA A 114 -8.70 -8.81 16.38
C ALA A 114 -8.09 -10.16 16.82
N ASN A 115 -7.95 -10.37 18.14
CA ASN A 115 -7.49 -11.63 18.72
C ASN A 115 -8.37 -12.83 18.31
N SER A 116 -9.69 -12.66 18.28
CA SER A 116 -10.63 -13.72 17.89
C SER A 116 -10.46 -14.15 16.43
N VAL A 117 -10.22 -13.19 15.54
CA VAL A 117 -9.97 -13.47 14.11
C VAL A 117 -8.62 -14.15 13.92
N ILE A 118 -7.54 -13.58 14.46
CA ILE A 118 -6.18 -14.07 14.20
C ILE A 118 -5.93 -15.48 14.79
N ARG A 119 -6.63 -15.86 15.87
CA ARG A 119 -6.59 -17.22 16.44
C ARG A 119 -7.03 -18.32 15.46
N ARG A 120 -7.67 -17.98 14.34
CA ARG A 120 -8.07 -18.92 13.31
C ARG A 120 -6.96 -19.24 12.30
N ASN A 121 -5.84 -18.52 12.32
CA ASN A 121 -4.69 -18.85 11.50
C ASN A 121 -4.05 -20.17 11.98
N SER A 122 -3.45 -20.92 11.05
CA SER A 122 -2.80 -22.21 11.33
C SER A 122 -1.58 -22.09 12.24
N THR A 123 -0.96 -20.91 12.28
CA THR A 123 0.14 -20.57 13.17
C THR A 123 -0.35 -20.39 14.61
N LYS A 124 0.27 -21.08 15.57
CA LYS A 124 -0.02 -20.88 16.99
C LYS A 124 0.16 -19.41 17.36
N LEU A 125 -0.90 -18.78 17.85
CA LEU A 125 -0.76 -17.47 18.48
C LEU A 125 0.09 -17.61 19.74
N SER A 126 1.25 -16.97 19.76
CA SER A 126 2.14 -16.97 20.92
C SER A 126 1.69 -15.96 21.97
N ASN A 127 1.11 -14.83 21.56
CA ASN A 127 0.73 -13.73 22.45
C ASN A 127 -0.57 -13.06 21.99
N LEU A 128 -1.40 -12.65 22.95
CA LEU A 128 -2.61 -11.87 22.69
C LEU A 128 -2.30 -10.37 22.76
N CYS A 129 -2.89 -9.58 21.86
CA CYS A 129 -2.87 -8.12 21.98
C CYS A 129 -3.87 -7.68 23.06
N ILE A 130 -3.44 -6.83 23.99
CA ILE A 130 -4.25 -6.33 25.11
C ILE A 130 -4.18 -4.81 25.12
N SER A 131 -5.33 -4.15 25.14
CA SER A 131 -5.38 -2.69 25.30
C SER A 131 -4.87 -2.26 26.68
N HIS A 132 -4.04 -1.23 26.72
CA HIS A 132 -3.61 -0.61 27.96
C HIS A 132 -4.81 -0.02 28.70
N HIS A 133 -4.81 -0.08 30.04
CA HIS A 133 -5.95 0.35 30.87
C HIS A 133 -6.29 1.85 30.73
N THR A 134 -5.35 2.68 30.27
CA THR A 134 -5.57 4.10 29.98
C THR A 134 -6.13 4.38 28.59
N THR A 135 -6.22 3.36 27.72
CA THR A 135 -6.68 3.55 26.34
C THR A 135 -8.18 3.79 26.34
N PRO A 136 -8.70 4.81 25.63
CA PRO A 136 -10.13 5.04 25.50
C PRO A 136 -10.87 3.81 24.98
N ARG A 137 -12.12 3.64 25.40
CA ARG A 137 -12.96 2.54 24.92
C ARG A 137 -13.27 2.75 23.44
N SER A 138 -12.92 1.77 22.61
CA SER A 138 -13.32 1.75 21.21
C SER A 138 -14.77 1.27 21.09
N GLU A 139 -15.54 1.97 20.28
CA GLU A 139 -16.88 1.55 19.86
C GLU A 139 -16.79 0.74 18.56
N VAL A 140 -17.65 -0.26 18.43
CA VAL A 140 -17.75 -1.09 17.24
C VAL A 140 -19.22 -1.28 16.93
N ASN A 141 -19.61 -0.82 15.74
CA ASN A 141 -20.95 -0.98 15.21
C ASN A 141 -20.86 -1.91 14.00
N LEU A 142 -21.73 -2.92 13.97
CA LEU A 142 -21.85 -3.86 12.86
C LEU A 142 -23.11 -3.52 12.09
N TYR A 143 -22.96 -3.38 10.78
CA TYR A 143 -24.05 -3.07 9.85
C TYR A 143 -24.20 -4.26 8.92
N PHE A 144 -25.39 -4.86 8.88
CA PHE A 144 -25.70 -6.03 8.06
C PHE A 144 -26.76 -5.61 7.05
N GLU A 145 -26.52 -5.87 5.76
CA GLU A 145 -27.44 -5.51 4.66
C GLU A 145 -27.73 -4.00 4.51
N ASP A 146 -27.15 -3.16 5.36
CA ASP A 146 -27.21 -1.71 5.24
C ASP A 146 -26.43 -1.23 4.00
N ASN A 147 -27.06 -0.34 3.23
CA ASN A 147 -26.39 0.32 2.12
C ASN A 147 -25.37 1.34 2.65
N VAL A 148 -24.14 1.31 2.09
CA VAL A 148 -23.04 2.25 2.42
C VAL A 148 -23.50 3.71 2.36
N TYR A 149 -24.42 4.05 1.46
CA TYR A 149 -25.03 5.37 1.37
C TYR A 149 -25.67 5.83 2.68
N ASN A 150 -26.46 4.99 3.35
CA ASN A 150 -27.12 5.35 4.60
C ASN A 150 -26.11 5.45 5.75
N MET A 151 -25.12 4.56 5.78
CA MET A 151 -24.05 4.58 6.77
C MET A 151 -23.24 5.89 6.70
N LEU A 152 -22.85 6.32 5.50
CA LEU A 152 -22.04 7.51 5.30
C LEU A 152 -22.79 8.81 5.64
N ARG A 153 -24.13 8.82 5.56
CA ARG A 153 -24.94 9.96 5.99
C ARG A 153 -24.70 10.30 7.46
N GLY A 154 -24.49 9.29 8.31
CA GLY A 154 -24.19 9.47 9.74
C GLY A 154 -22.79 10.02 10.03
N LEU A 155 -21.87 9.99 9.05
CA LEU A 155 -20.48 10.43 9.24
C LEU A 155 -20.28 11.94 9.03
N GLN A 156 -21.28 12.67 8.52
CA GLN A 156 -21.19 14.11 8.21
C GLN A 156 -20.87 15.01 9.41
N THR A 157 -20.99 14.50 10.64
CA THR A 157 -20.98 15.29 11.87
C THR A 157 -19.68 15.22 12.67
N SER A 158 -18.70 14.41 12.24
CA SER A 158 -17.46 14.21 13.01
C SER A 158 -16.31 15.07 12.50
N THR A 159 -15.60 15.73 13.42
CA THR A 159 -14.35 16.48 13.14
C THR A 159 -13.10 15.59 13.22
N GLN A 160 -13.27 14.30 13.53
CA GLN A 160 -12.15 13.37 13.67
C GLN A 160 -11.65 12.86 12.31
N THR A 161 -10.40 12.37 12.30
CA THR A 161 -9.86 11.70 11.11
C THR A 161 -10.61 10.39 10.86
N GLN A 162 -11.14 10.23 9.66
CA GLN A 162 -11.90 9.06 9.23
C GLN A 162 -11.20 8.37 8.05
N ALA A 163 -11.33 7.05 7.98
CA ALA A 163 -10.81 6.24 6.89
C ALA A 163 -11.83 5.18 6.48
N ILE A 164 -11.93 4.95 5.18
CA ILE A 164 -12.70 3.83 4.60
C ILE A 164 -11.67 2.86 4.03
N LEU A 165 -11.69 1.61 4.53
CA LEU A 165 -10.79 0.55 4.09
C LEU A 165 -11.59 -0.51 3.36
N ALA A 166 -11.07 -0.99 2.23
CA ALA A 166 -11.66 -2.09 1.50
C ALA A 166 -10.58 -2.99 0.93
N ARG A 167 -10.93 -4.26 0.68
CA ARG A 167 -10.00 -5.28 0.17
C ARG A 167 -9.47 -4.94 -1.23
N THR A 168 -10.32 -4.38 -2.07
CA THR A 168 -9.95 -4.00 -3.44
C THR A 168 -10.36 -2.56 -3.72
N LYS A 169 -9.67 -1.92 -4.67
CA LYS A 169 -10.05 -0.59 -5.14
C LYS A 169 -11.46 -0.57 -5.74
N ALA A 170 -11.89 -1.65 -6.40
CA ALA A 170 -13.22 -1.74 -6.97
C ALA A 170 -14.31 -1.65 -5.89
N SER A 171 -14.08 -2.25 -4.72
CA SER A 171 -14.98 -2.17 -3.57
C SER A 171 -15.14 -0.76 -2.98
N LEU A 172 -14.22 0.18 -3.30
CA LEU A 172 -14.35 1.58 -2.89
C LEU A 172 -15.26 2.39 -3.81
N ALA A 173 -15.67 1.87 -4.97
CA ALA A 173 -16.48 2.62 -5.93
C ALA A 173 -17.84 3.02 -5.35
N GLU A 174 -18.51 2.10 -4.64
CA GLU A 174 -19.80 2.38 -3.99
C GLU A 174 -19.66 3.48 -2.93
N ALA A 175 -18.64 3.36 -2.06
CA ALA A 175 -18.34 4.37 -1.06
C ALA A 175 -18.03 5.73 -1.70
N GLU A 176 -17.25 5.76 -2.78
CA GLU A 176 -16.92 6.99 -3.51
C GLU A 176 -18.17 7.66 -4.10
N ILE A 177 -19.07 6.89 -4.72
CA ILE A 177 -20.34 7.40 -5.26
C ILE A 177 -21.20 7.96 -4.13
N ALA A 178 -21.34 7.23 -3.03
CA ALA A 178 -22.12 7.67 -1.88
C ALA A 178 -21.54 8.95 -1.23
N LEU A 179 -20.22 9.06 -1.07
CA LEU A 179 -19.55 10.27 -0.59
C LEU A 179 -19.87 11.48 -1.49
N ARG A 180 -19.83 11.29 -2.82
CA ARG A 180 -20.18 12.34 -3.79
C ARG A 180 -21.65 12.76 -3.70
N MET A 181 -22.57 11.81 -3.61
CA MET A 181 -24.00 12.11 -3.46
C MET A 181 -24.28 12.91 -2.19
N HIS A 182 -23.56 12.61 -1.10
CA HIS A 182 -23.63 13.36 0.17
C HIS A 182 -22.78 14.63 0.19
N LYS A 183 -22.07 14.96 -0.89
CA LYS A 183 -21.12 16.10 -0.99
C LYS A 183 -20.05 16.09 0.12
N LEU A 184 -19.63 14.91 0.56
CA LEU A 184 -18.59 14.75 1.57
C LEU A 184 -17.21 14.84 0.92
N PRO A 185 -16.29 15.67 1.46
CA PRO A 185 -14.93 15.72 0.96
C PRO A 185 -14.20 14.43 1.29
N TYR A 186 -13.46 13.91 0.30
CA TYR A 186 -12.68 12.70 0.48
C TYR A 186 -11.39 12.78 -0.35
N ARG A 187 -10.43 11.96 0.03
CA ARG A 187 -9.19 11.77 -0.72
C ARG A 187 -8.81 10.30 -0.72
N TYR A 188 -8.24 9.86 -1.82
CA TYR A 188 -7.51 8.60 -1.86
C TYR A 188 -6.11 8.79 -1.27
N LEU A 189 -5.61 7.78 -0.57
CA LEU A 189 -4.22 7.74 -0.11
C LEU A 189 -3.33 7.02 -1.15
N ASN A 190 -2.04 7.37 -1.17
CA ASN A 190 -0.97 6.68 -1.90
C ASN A 190 -1.15 6.63 -3.43
N GLY A 191 -1.44 7.77 -4.07
CA GLY A 191 -1.50 7.87 -5.53
C GLY A 191 -2.66 7.11 -6.19
N THR A 192 -3.55 6.55 -5.38
CA THR A 192 -4.75 5.90 -5.89
C THR A 192 -5.66 6.95 -6.50
N SER A 193 -6.05 6.70 -7.74
CA SER A 193 -6.79 7.66 -8.54
C SER A 193 -8.31 7.48 -8.34
N SER A 194 -9.05 8.59 -8.26
CA SER A 194 -10.52 8.59 -8.16
C SER A 194 -11.18 7.87 -9.34
N ILE A 195 -12.40 7.35 -9.20
CA ILE A 195 -13.08 6.56 -10.24
C ILE A 195 -13.01 7.19 -11.64
N HIS A 196 -13.23 8.50 -11.75
CA HIS A 196 -13.27 9.22 -13.04
C HIS A 196 -11.89 9.39 -13.70
N THR A 197 -10.80 9.12 -12.98
CA THR A 197 -9.43 9.16 -13.51
C THR A 197 -8.93 7.80 -13.99
N ARG A 198 -9.73 6.74 -13.79
CA ARG A 198 -9.41 5.39 -14.25
C ARG A 198 -9.63 5.31 -15.76
N ALA A 199 -8.63 4.79 -16.46
CA ALA A 199 -8.62 4.85 -17.91
C ALA A 199 -9.75 4.02 -18.54
N GLU A 200 -10.08 2.89 -17.92
CA GLU A 200 -11.21 2.03 -18.27
C GLU A 200 -12.58 2.71 -18.11
N ILE A 201 -12.73 3.65 -17.17
CA ILE A 201 -13.96 4.44 -17.02
C ILE A 201 -14.06 5.45 -18.15
N GLY A 202 -12.94 6.09 -18.51
CA GLY A 202 -12.82 6.94 -19.69
C GLY A 202 -13.28 6.22 -20.95
N MET A 203 -12.82 4.97 -21.15
CA MET A 203 -13.21 4.13 -22.29
C MET A 203 -14.72 3.94 -22.39
N VAL A 204 -15.37 3.57 -21.28
CA VAL A 204 -16.81 3.29 -21.26
C VAL A 204 -17.63 4.56 -21.48
N VAL A 205 -17.31 5.64 -20.78
CA VAL A 205 -18.07 6.91 -20.86
C VAL A 205 -17.97 7.51 -22.25
N VAL A 206 -16.76 7.67 -22.79
CA VAL A 206 -16.56 8.24 -24.14
C VAL A 206 -17.17 7.33 -25.19
N GLY A 207 -16.96 6.01 -25.10
CA GLY A 207 -17.53 5.05 -26.03
C GLY A 207 -19.06 5.08 -26.05
N MET A 208 -19.71 5.16 -24.88
CA MET A 208 -21.18 5.26 -24.79
C MET A 208 -21.72 6.56 -25.38
N LEU A 209 -21.08 7.69 -25.10
CA LEU A 209 -21.50 8.98 -25.65
C LEU A 209 -21.44 9.00 -27.18
N ILE A 210 -20.34 8.49 -27.76
CA ILE A 210 -20.22 8.35 -29.22
C ILE A 210 -21.28 7.38 -29.78
N CYS A 211 -21.52 6.24 -29.12
CA CYS A 211 -22.51 5.27 -29.60
C CYS A 211 -23.95 5.79 -29.57
N ILE A 212 -24.32 6.57 -28.55
CA ILE A 212 -25.70 7.01 -28.31
C ILE A 212 -25.99 8.35 -28.98
N HIS A 213 -25.07 9.31 -28.84
CA HIS A 213 -25.26 10.70 -29.28
C HIS A 213 -24.48 11.03 -30.56
N GLY A 214 -23.50 10.21 -30.94
CA GLY A 214 -22.65 10.48 -32.10
C GLY A 214 -21.61 11.57 -31.88
N ASP A 215 -21.53 12.14 -30.68
CA ASP A 215 -20.62 13.25 -30.33
C ASP A 215 -20.22 13.21 -28.83
N LEU A 216 -19.51 14.25 -28.39
CA LEU A 216 -19.02 14.40 -27.01
C LEU A 216 -19.54 15.66 -26.30
N HIS A 217 -20.60 16.31 -26.81
CA HIS A 217 -21.03 17.63 -26.30
C HIS A 217 -21.42 17.58 -24.81
N LEU A 218 -22.06 16.49 -24.38
CA LEU A 218 -22.43 16.27 -22.96
C LEU A 218 -21.22 16.23 -22.01
N LEU A 219 -20.04 15.96 -22.55
CA LEU A 219 -18.79 15.84 -21.80
C LEU A 219 -18.16 17.21 -21.53
N GLU A 220 -18.53 18.23 -22.31
CA GLU A 220 -18.01 19.60 -22.18
C GLU A 220 -18.40 20.25 -20.85
N GLU A 221 -19.62 19.95 -20.39
CA GLU A 221 -20.19 20.47 -19.13
C GLU A 221 -19.75 19.68 -17.89
N MET A 222 -19.09 18.52 -18.06
CA MET A 222 -18.76 17.64 -16.95
C MET A 222 -17.51 18.09 -16.18
N PRO A 223 -17.56 18.13 -14.84
CA PRO A 223 -16.34 18.24 -14.04
C PRO A 223 -15.44 17.03 -14.32
N HIS A 224 -14.15 17.29 -14.52
CA HIS A 224 -13.11 16.29 -14.82
C HIS A 224 -13.15 15.65 -16.22
N ARG A 225 -13.77 16.29 -17.23
CA ARG A 225 -13.76 15.82 -18.63
C ARG A 225 -12.38 15.41 -19.17
N GLN A 226 -11.34 16.14 -18.78
CA GLN A 226 -9.95 15.88 -19.19
C GLN A 226 -9.50 14.48 -18.77
N SER A 227 -9.76 14.10 -17.52
CA SER A 227 -9.39 12.79 -16.99
C SER A 227 -10.12 11.66 -17.72
N ILE A 228 -11.39 11.89 -18.05
CA ILE A 228 -12.25 10.92 -18.76
C ILE A 228 -11.72 10.72 -20.19
N VAL A 229 -11.51 11.81 -20.95
CA VAL A 229 -11.02 11.68 -22.33
C VAL A 229 -9.58 11.19 -22.39
N TYR A 230 -8.71 11.63 -21.49
CA TYR A 230 -7.36 11.08 -21.37
C TYR A 230 -7.38 9.57 -21.11
N GLY A 231 -8.30 9.10 -20.27
CA GLY A 231 -8.52 7.68 -20.02
C GLY A 231 -8.84 6.89 -21.30
N PHE A 232 -9.76 7.43 -22.11
CA PHE A 232 -10.09 6.87 -23.42
C PHE A 232 -8.87 6.86 -24.36
N LEU A 233 -8.22 8.01 -24.57
CA LEU A 233 -7.06 8.13 -25.48
C LEU A 233 -5.91 7.19 -25.11
N ARG A 234 -5.70 6.97 -23.81
CA ARG A 234 -4.66 6.06 -23.32
C ARG A 234 -4.95 4.58 -23.63
N GLN A 235 -6.21 4.16 -23.61
CA GLN A 235 -6.62 2.74 -23.68
C GLN A 235 -7.30 2.33 -24.99
N ALA A 236 -7.69 3.28 -25.83
CA ALA A 236 -8.39 3.02 -27.10
C ALA A 236 -7.50 2.38 -28.19
N GLY A 237 -6.30 1.90 -27.84
CA GLY A 237 -5.42 1.17 -28.76
C GLY A 237 -4.72 2.05 -29.80
N PHE A 238 -4.72 3.38 -29.63
CA PHE A 238 -4.00 4.28 -30.51
C PHE A 238 -2.47 4.07 -30.43
N LYS A 239 -1.81 4.06 -31.59
CA LYS A 239 -0.35 3.97 -31.68
C LYS A 239 0.28 5.35 -31.49
N TRP A 240 0.40 5.79 -30.24
CA TRP A 240 1.03 7.06 -29.89
C TRP A 240 2.55 7.01 -30.10
N LYS A 241 3.13 8.01 -30.77
CA LYS A 241 4.57 8.28 -30.70
C LYS A 241 4.90 8.91 -29.34
N LYS A 242 6.16 8.80 -28.91
CA LYS A 242 6.65 9.41 -27.66
C LYS A 242 6.31 10.91 -27.64
N GLY A 243 5.65 11.37 -26.56
CA GLY A 243 5.25 12.77 -26.38
C GLY A 243 3.82 13.11 -26.81
N GLN A 244 3.27 12.45 -27.83
CA GLN A 244 1.96 12.82 -28.41
C GLN A 244 0.79 12.70 -27.43
N LEU A 245 0.81 11.70 -26.55
CA LEU A 245 -0.22 11.55 -25.52
C LEU A 245 -0.20 12.70 -24.51
N ASN A 246 0.98 13.26 -24.22
CA ASN A 246 1.13 14.40 -23.32
C ASN A 246 0.71 15.70 -24.02
N GLU A 247 1.08 15.89 -25.28
CA GLU A 247 0.63 17.02 -26.11
C GLU A 247 -0.90 17.07 -26.20
N ALA A 248 -1.52 15.93 -26.52
CA ALA A 248 -2.98 15.81 -26.54
C ALA A 248 -3.60 16.18 -25.18
N ARG A 249 -2.99 15.76 -24.07
CA ARG A 249 -3.45 16.12 -22.72
C ARG A 249 -3.37 17.63 -22.46
N GLU A 250 -2.32 18.29 -22.92
CA GLU A 250 -2.11 19.74 -22.75
C GLU A 250 -3.08 20.58 -23.59
N GLU A 251 -3.41 20.15 -24.82
CA GLU A 251 -4.43 20.81 -25.64
C GLU A 251 -5.80 20.79 -24.99
N MET A 252 -6.16 19.70 -24.28
CA MET A 252 -7.42 19.61 -23.53
C MET A 252 -7.48 20.50 -22.29
N CYS A 253 -6.34 21.10 -21.88
CA CYS A 253 -6.27 22.08 -20.80
C CYS A 253 -6.59 23.51 -21.23
N ARG A 254 -6.66 23.78 -22.53
CA ARG A 254 -7.08 25.07 -23.10
C ARG A 254 -8.60 25.07 -23.33
#